data_AF-A0A023X5V2-F1
#
_entry.id   AF-A0A023X5V2-F1
#
_cell.length_a   1.000
_cell.length_b   1.000
_cell.length_c   1.000
_cell.angle_alpha   90.00
_cell.angle_beta   90.00
_cell.angle_gamma   90.00
#
_symmetry.space_group_name_H-M   'P 1'
#
loop_
_entity.id
_entity.type
_entity.pdbx_description
1 polymer ?
#
loop_
_entity_poly.entity_id
_entity_poly.type
_entity_poly.pdbx_seq_one_letter_code
_entity_poly.pdbx_strand_id
1 'polypeptide(L)'
;MQGYKLIAAILPKGSTSKAMDAAREAGAEGGTILLARGTGVHEAKRFFGVSVSSERELLLILVEPSKRDAVLDAVVRAGRLNEPTRGIAFVLAVEEVTGIVHREE
;
A
#
# COMPACT_ATOMS: atom_id res chain seq x y z
N MET A 1 -20.54 14.25 2.81
CA MET A 1 -19.13 14.25 3.27
C MET A 1 -18.36 13.26 2.41
N GLN A 2 -17.21 13.62 1.86
CA GLN A 2 -16.35 12.61 1.23
C GLN A 2 -15.68 11.83 2.37
N GLY A 3 -16.09 10.57 2.56
CA GLY A 3 -15.46 9.68 3.54
C GLY A 3 -13.99 9.43 3.22
N TYR A 4 -13.24 9.00 4.23
CA TYR A 4 -11.84 8.59 4.09
C TYR A 4 -11.64 7.62 2.92
N LYS A 5 -10.41 7.55 2.44
CA LYS A 5 -9.98 6.57 1.45
C LYS A 5 -8.95 5.64 2.07
N LEU A 6 -9.02 4.37 1.70
CA LEU A 6 -8.00 3.40 2.04
C LEU A 6 -7.11 3.21 0.80
N ILE A 7 -5.84 3.58 0.91
CA ILE A 7 -4.81 3.19 -0.04
C ILE A 7 -4.29 1.83 0.40
N ALA A 8 -4.41 0.84 -0.46
CA ALA A 8 -3.86 -0.49 -0.28
C ALA A 8 -2.75 -0.72 -1.32
N ALA A 9 -1.52 -0.93 -0.86
CA ALA A 9 -0.37 -1.17 -1.72
C ALA A 9 0.29 -2.51 -1.39
N ILE A 10 0.35 -3.39 -2.39
CA ILE A 10 1.03 -4.68 -2.31
C ILE A 10 2.43 -4.50 -2.88
N LEU A 11 3.45 -4.69 -2.05
CA LEU A 11 4.85 -4.40 -2.36
C LEU A 11 5.73 -5.64 -2.15
N PRO A 12 6.92 -5.72 -2.77
CA PRO A 12 7.91 -6.74 -2.41
C PRO A 12 8.29 -6.58 -0.94
N LYS A 13 8.45 -7.69 -0.23
CA LYS A 13 8.86 -7.67 1.17
C LYS A 13 10.12 -6.81 1.38
N GLY A 14 10.13 -6.01 2.43
CA GLY A 14 11.23 -5.10 2.77
C GLY A 14 11.22 -3.77 2.00
N SER A 15 10.33 -3.58 1.03
CA SER A 15 10.16 -2.28 0.35
C SER A 15 9.13 -1.37 1.03
N THR A 16 8.36 -1.91 1.97
CA THR A 16 7.18 -1.23 2.54
C THR A 16 7.53 -0.09 3.49
N SER A 17 8.60 -0.23 4.28
CA SER A 17 9.06 0.85 5.17
C SER A 17 9.34 2.13 4.37
N LYS A 18 10.08 2.03 3.26
CA LYS A 18 10.38 3.18 2.40
C LYS A 18 9.12 3.81 1.80
N ALA A 19 8.14 2.99 1.42
CA ALA A 19 6.86 3.48 0.91
C ALA A 19 6.05 4.19 2.02
N MET A 20 6.07 3.68 3.24
CA MET A 20 5.42 4.31 4.39
C MET A 20 6.10 5.65 4.76
N ASP A 21 7.42 5.74 4.73
CA ASP A 21 8.12 6.98 5.04
C ASP A 21 7.81 8.06 3.99
N ALA A 22 7.84 7.71 2.70
CA ALA A 22 7.40 8.62 1.64
C ALA A 22 5.93 9.04 1.78
N ALA A 23 5.05 8.13 2.22
CA ALA A 23 3.66 8.45 2.50
C ALA A 23 3.52 9.46 3.65
N ARG A 24 4.32 9.32 4.72
CA ARG A 24 4.33 10.27 5.85
C ARG A 24 4.77 11.65 5.42
N GLU A 25 5.83 11.74 4.61
CA GLU A 25 6.29 13.01 4.01
C GLU A 25 5.20 13.68 3.15
N ALA A 26 4.34 12.88 2.52
CA ALA A 26 3.19 13.35 1.74
C ALA A 26 1.93 13.63 2.58
N GLY A 27 1.98 13.49 3.90
CA GLY A 27 0.89 13.84 4.82
C GLY A 27 0.07 12.68 5.37
N ALA A 28 0.47 11.43 5.12
CA ALA A 28 -0.11 10.27 5.81
C ALA A 28 0.30 10.26 7.29
N GLU A 29 -0.64 9.96 8.18
CA GLU A 29 -0.37 9.92 9.63
C GLU A 29 0.24 8.57 10.07
N GLY A 30 0.03 7.52 9.28
CA GLY A 30 0.51 6.19 9.58
C GLY A 30 -0.05 5.16 8.61
N GLY A 31 0.21 3.89 8.91
CA GLY A 31 -0.30 2.78 8.13
C GLY A 31 -0.05 1.45 8.82
N THR A 32 -0.75 0.43 8.36
CA THR A 32 -0.65 -0.95 8.85
C THR A 32 0.05 -1.79 7.79
N ILE A 33 1.01 -2.63 8.20
CA ILE A 33 1.74 -3.54 7.32
C ILE A 33 1.36 -4.97 7.67
N LEU A 34 0.89 -5.73 6.68
CA LEU A 34 0.60 -7.15 6.80
C LEU A 34 1.58 -7.97 5.96
N LEU A 35 2.04 -9.11 6.48
CA LEU A 35 2.79 -10.08 5.68
C LEU A 35 1.83 -10.79 4.71
N ALA A 36 2.25 -10.92 3.46
CA ALA A 36 1.44 -11.47 2.39
C ALA A 36 2.25 -12.41 1.48
N ARG A 37 1.54 -13.13 0.60
CA ARG A 37 2.15 -13.93 -0.48
C ARG A 37 1.56 -13.52 -1.82
N GLY A 38 2.42 -13.30 -2.80
CA GLY A 38 2.04 -13.05 -4.18
C GLY A 38 1.93 -14.35 -4.97
N THR A 39 0.94 -14.43 -5.85
CA THR A 39 0.71 -15.55 -6.77
C THR A 39 0.65 -15.09 -8.23
N GLY A 40 1.21 -13.91 -8.55
CA GLY A 40 1.07 -13.28 -9.86
C GLY A 40 1.65 -14.12 -11.00
N VAL A 41 1.09 -13.93 -12.21
CA VAL A 41 1.41 -14.71 -13.44
C VAL A 41 2.91 -14.73 -13.77
N HIS A 42 3.65 -13.66 -13.45
CA HIS A 42 5.10 -13.57 -13.65
C HIS A 42 5.93 -14.08 -12.45
N GLU A 43 5.32 -14.21 -11.28
CA GLU A 43 5.96 -14.72 -10.05
C GLU A 43 5.88 -16.23 -9.97
N ALA A 44 4.81 -16.80 -10.55
CA ALA A 44 4.67 -18.23 -10.83
C ALA A 44 5.60 -18.70 -11.97
N LYS A 45 6.82 -18.15 -12.07
CA LYS A 45 7.89 -18.84 -12.80
C LYS A 45 8.11 -20.16 -12.06
N ARG A 46 7.65 -21.25 -12.67
CA ARG A 46 7.98 -22.61 -12.29
C ARG A 46 9.49 -22.78 -12.45
N PHE A 47 10.26 -22.56 -11.39
CA PHE A 47 11.66 -22.97 -11.36
C PHE A 47 11.64 -24.46 -11.00
N PHE A 48 11.95 -25.34 -11.95
CA PHE A 48 11.95 -26.81 -11.78
C PHE A 48 10.62 -27.42 -11.28
N GLY A 49 9.47 -26.92 -11.73
CA GLY A 49 8.16 -27.49 -11.36
C GLY A 49 7.66 -27.14 -9.96
N VAL A 50 8.40 -26.33 -9.19
CA VAL A 50 7.98 -25.81 -7.88
C VAL A 50 7.35 -24.43 -8.06
N SER A 51 6.15 -24.23 -7.49
CA SER A 51 5.51 -22.92 -7.41
C SER A 51 6.24 -22.07 -6.36
N VAL A 52 6.99 -21.06 -6.82
CA VAL A 52 7.63 -20.08 -5.92
C VAL A 52 6.60 -19.01 -5.60
N SER A 53 5.97 -19.07 -4.42
CA SER A 53 5.21 -17.93 -3.92
C SER A 53 6.19 -16.81 -3.56
N SER A 54 5.97 -15.60 -4.05
CA SER A 54 6.80 -14.45 -3.66
C SER A 54 6.34 -13.94 -2.29
N GLU A 55 7.29 -13.62 -1.42
CA GLU A 55 6.96 -12.91 -0.19
C GLU A 55 6.62 -11.45 -0.53
N ARG A 56 5.45 -11.03 -0.05
CA ARG A 56 4.91 -9.68 -0.27
C ARG A 56 4.56 -9.06 1.08
N GLU A 57 4.35 -7.76 1.07
CA GLU A 57 3.81 -7.01 2.19
C GLU A 57 2.65 -6.14 1.67
N LEU A 58 1.57 -6.07 2.44
CA LEU A 58 0.42 -5.20 2.17
C LEU A 58 0.48 -4.00 3.10
N LEU A 59 0.64 -2.82 2.52
CA LEU A 59 0.56 -1.53 3.19
C LEU A 59 -0.85 -0.98 3.08
N LEU A 60 -1.47 -0.69 4.23
CA LEU A 60 -2.78 -0.10 4.35
C LEU A 60 -2.66 1.29 4.97
N ILE A 61 -3.07 2.32 4.24
CA ILE A 61 -3.02 3.72 4.69
C ILE A 61 -4.40 4.32 4.57
N LEU A 62 -4.96 4.73 5.71
CA LEU A 62 -6.20 5.47 5.76
C LEU A 62 -5.90 6.97 5.62
N VAL A 63 -6.51 7.62 4.64
CA VAL A 63 -6.21 9.02 4.30
C VAL A 63 -7.47 9.84 4.06
N GLU A 64 -7.40 11.11 4.41
CA GLU A 64 -8.44 12.08 4.03
C GLU A 64 -8.49 12.25 2.50
N PRO A 65 -9.67 12.54 1.93
CA PRO A 65 -9.80 12.78 0.50
C PRO A 65 -8.85 13.85 -0.06
N SER A 66 -8.56 14.90 0.72
CA SER A 66 -7.67 16.00 0.34
C SER A 66 -6.20 15.58 0.21
N LYS A 67 -5.77 14.56 0.94
CA LYS A 67 -4.38 14.06 0.94
C LYS A 67 -4.18 12.84 0.06
N ARG A 68 -5.28 12.23 -0.42
CA ARG A 68 -5.28 10.95 -1.13
C ARG A 68 -4.31 10.91 -2.32
N ASP A 69 -4.35 11.91 -3.19
CA ASP A 69 -3.55 11.91 -4.42
C ASP A 69 -2.07 12.05 -4.10
N ALA A 70 -1.70 13.00 -3.24
CA ALA A 70 -0.31 13.20 -2.82
C ALA A 70 0.29 11.94 -2.16
N VAL A 71 -0.47 11.29 -1.27
CA VAL A 71 -0.01 10.06 -0.60
C VAL A 71 0.07 8.88 -1.57
N LEU A 72 -0.92 8.70 -2.45
CA LEU A 72 -0.90 7.64 -3.46
C LEU A 72 0.30 7.80 -4.40
N ASP A 73 0.56 9.00 -4.90
CA ASP A 73 1.68 9.28 -5.79
C ASP A 73 3.03 9.03 -5.11
N ALA A 74 3.16 9.41 -3.84
CA ALA A 74 4.36 9.15 -3.05
C ALA A 74 4.61 7.64 -2.90
N VAL A 75 3.57 6.86 -2.58
CA VAL A 75 3.66 5.39 -2.46
C VAL A 75 3.99 4.75 -3.81
N VAL A 76 3.33 5.17 -4.90
CA VAL A 76 3.59 4.66 -6.25
C VAL A 76 5.03 4.91 -6.67
N ARG A 77 5.56 6.11 -6.43
CA ARG A 77 6.94 6.48 -6.74
C ARG A 77 7.95 5.72 -5.88
N ALA A 78 7.74 5.67 -4.56
CA ALA A 78 8.66 5.01 -3.63
C ALA A 78 8.70 3.49 -3.86
N GLY A 79 7.54 2.88 -4.12
CA GLY A 79 7.37 1.47 -4.44
C GLY A 79 7.72 1.10 -5.90
N ARG A 80 7.88 2.10 -6.77
CA ARG A 80 8.08 1.94 -8.22
C ARG A 80 6.98 1.09 -8.86
N LEU A 81 5.74 1.30 -8.46
CA LEU A 81 4.61 0.42 -8.81
C LEU A 81 4.25 0.44 -10.31
N ASN A 82 4.76 1.40 -11.06
CA ASN A 82 4.65 1.46 -12.53
C ASN A 82 5.73 0.63 -13.26
N GLU A 83 6.63 -0.05 -12.53
CA GLU A 83 7.61 -0.97 -13.10
C GLU A 83 7.11 -2.43 -12.99
N PRO A 84 7.48 -3.31 -13.94
CA PRO A 84 7.17 -4.72 -13.85
C PRO A 84 7.60 -5.35 -12.52
N THR A 85 6.77 -6.24 -11.99
CA THR A 85 7.02 -7.05 -10.77
C THR A 85 7.13 -6.29 -9.44
N ARG A 86 6.89 -4.97 -9.43
CA ARG A 86 6.90 -4.15 -8.20
C ARG A 86 5.61 -4.20 -7.39
N GLY A 87 4.57 -4.87 -7.88
CA GLY A 87 3.29 -5.02 -7.18
C GLY A 87 2.25 -4.05 -7.70
N ILE A 88 1.26 -3.71 -6.88
CA ILE A 88 0.13 -2.84 -7.26
C ILE A 88 -0.30 -1.95 -6.10
N ALA A 89 -0.96 -0.84 -6.40
CA ALA A 89 -1.73 -0.07 -5.42
C ALA A 89 -3.14 0.16 -5.96
N PHE A 90 -4.11 0.18 -5.05
CA PHE A 90 -5.49 0.50 -5.36
C PHE A 90 -6.12 1.28 -4.20
N VAL A 91 -7.17 2.02 -4.51
CA VAL A 91 -7.88 2.87 -3.55
C VAL A 91 -9.28 2.35 -3.35
N LEU A 92 -9.68 2.17 -2.10
CA LEU A 92 -11.04 1.79 -1.72
C LEU A 92 -11.74 2.96 -1.03
N ALA A 93 -13.05 3.10 -1.28
CA ALA A 93 -13.89 4.01 -0.51
C ALA A 93 -14.12 3.41 0.88
N VAL A 94 -14.02 4.23 1.92
CA VAL A 94 -14.37 3.85 3.29
C VAL A 94 -15.64 4.57 3.68
N GLU A 95 -16.64 3.80 4.12
CA GLU A 95 -17.95 4.32 4.50
C GLU A 95 -17.90 5.01 5.86
N GLU A 96 -17.26 4.36 6.84
CA GLU A 96 -17.15 4.87 8.21
C GLU A 96 -15.75 4.56 8.78
N VAL A 97 -15.28 5.47 9.63
CA VAL A 97 -14.03 5.34 10.38
C VAL A 97 -14.30 5.71 11.82
N THR A 98 -13.80 4.90 12.75
CA THR A 98 -13.82 5.17 14.19
C THR A 98 -12.46 4.89 14.82
N GLY A 99 -12.21 5.42 16.01
CA GLY A 99 -10.97 5.21 16.76
C GLY A 99 -9.79 6.12 16.37
N ILE A 100 -10.01 7.17 15.57
CA ILE A 100 -9.03 8.25 15.36
C ILE A 100 -9.18 9.25 16.51
N VAL A 101 -8.45 9.04 17.59
CA VAL A 101 -8.58 9.81 18.84
C VAL A 101 -7.73 11.09 18.89
N HIS A 102 -6.72 11.20 18.03
CA HIS A 102 -5.82 12.35 17.99
C HIS A 102 -6.33 13.51 17.11
N ARG A 103 -7.58 13.41 16.64
CA ARG A 103 -8.29 14.45 15.89
C ARG A 103 -9.45 14.99 16.73
N GLU A 104 -9.10 15.55 17.88
CA GLU A 104 -9.97 16.51 18.57
C GLU A 104 -9.53 17.91 18.13
N GLU A 105 -10.24 18.48 17.17
CA GLU A 105 -10.37 19.93 16.94
C GLU A 105 -11.85 20.25 16.73
#